data_AF-A0A2D5ZPA4-F1
#
_entry.id   AF-A0A2D5ZPA4-F1
#
_cell.length_a   1.000
_cell.length_b   1.000
_cell.length_c   1.000
_cell.angle_alpha   90.00
_cell.angle_beta   90.00
_cell.angle_gamma   90.00
#
_symmetry.space_group_name_H-M   'P 1'
#
loop_
_entity.id
_entity.type
_entity.pdbx_description
1 polymer ?
#
loop_
_entity_poly.entity_id
_entity_poly.type
_entity_poly.pdbx_seq_one_letter_code
_entity_poly.pdbx_strand_id
1 'polypeptide(L)'
;MAAFVPNPLPPTDPPLEIDEETKSLLDRAEREISRLELAGENVPSIDWFVYAFVRKEAVISSQIEGTQCTLIDLLNLEAEAGNEAAANDDMREVCNYLDAL
;
A
#
# COMPACT_ATOMS: atom_id res chain seq x y z
N MET A 1 20.58 11.22 27.43
CA MET A 1 19.97 10.27 26.48
C MET A 1 20.09 10.90 25.11
N ALA A 2 20.93 10.35 24.23
CA ALA A 2 21.08 10.87 22.87
C ALA A 2 19.99 10.24 22.01
N ALA A 3 19.24 11.07 21.26
CA ALA A 3 18.30 10.59 20.26
C ALA A 3 19.08 10.08 19.04
N PHE A 4 18.58 9.03 18.39
CA PHE A 4 19.11 8.60 17.10
C PHE A 4 18.84 9.70 16.07
N VAL A 5 19.88 10.15 15.37
CA VAL A 5 19.78 11.09 14.24
C VAL A 5 20.21 10.32 12.99
N PRO A 6 19.31 10.02 12.05
CA PRO A 6 19.67 9.32 10.82
C PRO A 6 20.59 10.19 9.96
N ASN A 7 21.48 9.55 9.20
CA ASN A 7 22.28 10.25 8.20
C ASN A 7 21.37 10.87 7.13
N PRO A 8 21.69 12.08 6.63
CA PRO A 8 20.90 12.72 5.57
C PRO A 8 21.00 11.93 4.26
N LEU A 9 19.93 11.97 3.45
CA LEU A 9 19.93 11.48 2.07
C LEU A 9 20.28 12.63 1.11
N PRO A 10 21.05 12.37 0.02
CA PRO A 10 21.62 11.08 -0.37
C PRO A 10 22.83 10.68 0.49
N PRO A 11 23.12 9.37 0.65
CA PRO A 11 24.31 8.92 1.36
C PRO A 11 25.55 9.39 0.61
N THR A 12 26.45 10.07 1.31
CA THR A 12 27.70 10.61 0.76
C THR A 12 28.94 9.82 1.17
N ASP A 13 28.85 9.02 2.25
CA ASP A 13 29.95 8.24 2.79
C ASP A 13 29.45 6.92 3.43
N PRO A 14 29.49 5.79 2.71
CA PRO A 14 29.85 5.67 1.30
C PRO A 14 28.75 6.26 0.37
N PRO A 15 29.11 6.67 -0.86
CA PRO A 15 28.11 7.05 -1.85
C PRO A 15 27.19 5.87 -2.20
N LEU A 16 25.98 6.17 -2.66
CA LEU A 16 25.09 5.16 -3.23
C LEU A 16 25.75 4.52 -4.46
N GLU A 17 26.02 3.21 -4.39
CA GLU A 17 26.54 2.42 -5.50
C GLU A 17 25.41 1.60 -6.13
N ILE A 18 25.22 1.74 -7.44
CA ILE A 18 24.33 0.89 -8.24
C ILE A 18 25.23 -0.06 -9.04
N ASP A 19 25.43 -1.25 -8.49
CA ASP A 19 26.21 -2.29 -9.14
C ASP A 19 25.40 -2.96 -10.28
N GLU A 20 26.06 -3.84 -11.04
CA GLU A 20 25.44 -4.52 -12.18
C GLU A 20 24.26 -5.43 -11.77
N GLU A 21 24.28 -5.99 -10.55
CA GLU A 21 23.16 -6.78 -10.03
C GLU A 21 21.95 -5.89 -9.76
N THR A 22 22.15 -4.79 -9.03
CA THR A 22 21.11 -3.80 -8.71
C THR A 22 20.53 -3.20 -9.98
N LYS A 23 21.38 -2.88 -10.95
CA LYS A 23 20.96 -2.38 -12.26
C LYS A 23 20.11 -3.41 -13.02
N SER A 24 20.53 -4.67 -13.05
CA SER A 24 19.76 -5.75 -13.67
C SER A 24 18.39 -5.95 -13.01
N LEU A 25 18.32 -5.85 -11.68
CA LEU A 25 17.07 -5.89 -10.92
C LEU A 25 16.17 -4.69 -11.25
N LEU A 26 16.74 -3.49 -11.36
CA LEU A 26 16.02 -2.28 -11.76
C LEU A 26 15.43 -2.42 -13.16
N ASP A 27 16.24 -2.82 -14.15
CA ASP A 27 15.79 -3.05 -15.52
C ASP A 27 14.67 -4.09 -15.59
N ARG A 28 14.70 -5.10 -14.71
CA ARG A 28 13.63 -6.10 -14.61
C ARG A 28 12.37 -5.49 -13.99
N ALA A 29 12.49 -4.72 -12.91
CA ALA A 29 11.37 -4.06 -12.27
C ALA A 29 10.66 -3.10 -13.24
N GLU A 30 11.40 -2.27 -13.97
CA GLU A 30 10.86 -1.35 -14.98
C GLU A 30 10.07 -2.08 -16.07
N ARG A 31 10.59 -3.23 -16.55
CA ARG A 31 9.90 -4.06 -17.55
C ARG A 31 8.59 -4.65 -17.02
N GLU A 32 8.57 -5.14 -15.79
CA GLU A 32 7.34 -5.68 -15.20
C GLU A 32 6.31 -4.58 -14.89
N ILE A 33 6.74 -3.38 -14.50
CA ILE A 33 5.86 -2.21 -14.34
C ILE A 33 5.23 -1.84 -15.69
N SER A 34 6.03 -1.77 -16.76
CA SER A 34 5.53 -1.48 -18.11
C SER A 34 4.51 -2.53 -18.57
N ARG A 35 4.76 -3.80 -18.23
CA ARG A 35 3.83 -4.90 -18.53
C ARG A 35 2.54 -4.79 -17.72
N LEU A 36 2.61 -4.35 -16.47
CA LEU A 36 1.43 -4.09 -15.64
C LEU A 36 0.59 -2.95 -16.21
N GLU A 37 1.22 -1.88 -16.69
CA GLU A 37 0.54 -0.75 -17.33
C GLU A 37 -0.27 -1.21 -18.55
N LEU A 38 0.35 -1.98 -19.45
CA LEU A 38 -0.34 -2.57 -20.61
C LEU A 38 -1.47 -3.53 -20.21
N ALA A 39 -1.29 -4.30 -19.14
CA ALA A 39 -2.35 -5.17 -18.63
C ALA A 39 -3.53 -4.35 -18.07
N GLY A 40 -3.26 -3.21 -17.45
CA GLY A 40 -4.25 -2.27 -16.93
C GLY A 40 -5.21 -1.75 -18.00
N GLU A 41 -4.74 -1.55 -19.24
CA GLU A 41 -5.58 -1.12 -20.38
C GLU A 41 -6.69 -2.14 -20.72
N ASN A 42 -6.51 -3.41 -20.35
CA ASN A 42 -7.48 -4.47 -20.61
C ASN A 42 -8.53 -4.61 -19.48
N VAL A 43 -8.41 -3.84 -18.41
CA VAL A 43 -9.32 -3.89 -17.27
C VAL A 43 -10.61 -3.12 -17.61
N PRO A 44 -11.80 -3.70 -17.35
CA PRO A 44 -13.08 -3.06 -17.70
C PRO A 44 -13.29 -1.68 -17.07
N SER A 45 -12.77 -1.46 -15.87
CA SER A 45 -12.71 -0.16 -15.20
C SER A 45 -11.52 -0.13 -14.26
N ILE A 46 -10.56 0.74 -14.58
CA ILE A 46 -9.37 0.99 -13.77
C ILE A 46 -9.79 1.56 -12.40
N ASP A 47 -10.79 2.45 -12.37
CA ASP A 47 -11.27 3.05 -11.12
C ASP A 47 -11.76 1.99 -10.13
N TRP A 48 -12.58 1.03 -10.58
CA TRP A 48 -13.06 -0.06 -9.72
C TRP A 48 -11.95 -1.03 -9.31
N PHE A 49 -10.96 -1.22 -10.18
CA PHE A 49 -9.81 -2.05 -9.86
C PHE A 49 -8.94 -1.42 -8.77
N VAL A 50 -8.62 -0.13 -8.91
CA VAL A 50 -7.88 0.65 -7.90
C VAL A 50 -8.69 0.71 -6.60
N TYR A 51 -10.00 0.97 -6.68
CA TYR A 51 -10.91 0.97 -5.52
C TYR A 51 -10.78 -0.31 -4.71
N ALA A 52 -10.88 -1.48 -5.36
CA ALA A 52 -10.79 -2.78 -4.68
C ALA A 52 -9.37 -3.08 -4.19
N PHE A 53 -8.35 -2.68 -4.95
CA PHE A 53 -6.96 -2.95 -4.62
C PHE A 53 -6.50 -2.16 -3.39
N VAL A 54 -6.83 -0.87 -3.32
CA VAL A 54 -6.48 0.00 -2.18
C VAL A 54 -7.09 -0.52 -0.88
N ARG A 55 -8.36 -0.98 -0.91
CA ARG A 55 -9.03 -1.61 0.25
C ARG A 55 -8.37 -2.90 0.68
N LYS A 56 -8.01 -3.74 -0.29
CA LYS A 56 -7.31 -4.99 -0.02
C LYS A 56 -5.94 -4.73 0.60
N GLU A 57 -5.20 -3.74 0.08
CA GLU A 57 -3.89 -3.35 0.59
C GLU A 57 -4.02 -2.82 2.03
N ALA A 58 -4.92 -1.87 2.28
CA ALA A 58 -5.15 -1.32 3.61
C ALA A 58 -5.46 -2.39 4.66
N VAL A 59 -6.30 -3.38 4.32
CA VAL A 59 -6.61 -4.51 5.19
C VAL A 59 -5.36 -5.37 5.45
N ILE A 60 -4.60 -5.72 4.41
CA ILE A 60 -3.39 -6.56 4.55
C ILE A 60 -2.31 -5.84 5.35
N SER A 61 -2.12 -4.54 5.09
CA SER A 61 -1.13 -3.68 5.76
C SER A 61 -1.46 -3.59 7.25
N SER A 62 -2.72 -3.27 7.58
CA SER A 62 -3.18 -3.19 8.97
C SER A 62 -3.13 -4.55 9.69
N GLN A 63 -3.27 -5.67 8.97
CA GLN A 63 -3.14 -7.01 9.57
C GLN A 63 -1.71 -7.32 10.02
N ILE A 64 -0.69 -6.76 9.35
CA ILE A 64 0.72 -6.88 9.79
C ILE A 64 0.90 -6.19 11.15
N GLU A 65 0.13 -5.14 11.42
CA GLU A 65 0.14 -4.39 12.68
C GLU A 65 -0.75 -5.00 13.76
N GLY A 66 -1.54 -6.02 13.43
CA GLY A 66 -2.30 -6.84 14.37
C GLY A 66 -3.83 -6.71 14.29
N THR A 67 -4.36 -5.86 13.41
CA THR A 67 -5.81 -5.67 13.26
C THR A 67 -6.51 -6.96 12.83
N GLN A 68 -7.73 -7.19 13.33
CA GLN A 68 -8.58 -8.33 12.98
C GLN A 68 -9.77 -7.89 12.11
N CYS A 69 -9.49 -7.08 11.08
CA CYS A 69 -10.48 -6.67 10.07
C CYS A 69 -10.31 -7.52 8.79
N THR A 70 -11.42 -7.96 8.19
CA THR A 70 -11.40 -8.58 6.86
C THR A 70 -11.90 -7.62 5.78
N LEU A 71 -11.54 -7.91 4.52
CA LEU A 71 -12.06 -7.15 3.37
C LEU A 71 -13.60 -7.17 3.30
N ILE A 72 -14.23 -8.27 3.72
CA ILE A 72 -15.69 -8.38 3.73
C ILE A 72 -16.29 -7.47 4.78
N ASP A 73 -15.70 -7.37 5.97
CA ASP A 73 -16.17 -6.48 7.04
C ASP A 73 -16.12 -5.02 6.59
N LEU A 74 -15.00 -4.62 5.97
CA LEU A 74 -14.83 -3.28 5.42
C LEU A 74 -15.88 -2.97 4.33
N LEU A 75 -16.09 -3.87 3.38
CA LEU A 75 -17.08 -3.69 2.31
C LEU A 75 -18.52 -3.64 2.85
N ASN A 76 -18.84 -4.42 3.88
CA ASN A 76 -20.15 -4.37 4.55
C ASN A 76 -20.36 -3.01 5.24
N LEU A 77 -19.34 -2.49 5.93
CA LEU A 77 -19.41 -1.16 6.54
C LEU A 77 -19.64 -0.05 5.51
N GLU A 78 -18.93 -0.10 4.38
CA GLU A 78 -19.13 0.84 3.27
C GLU A 78 -20.54 0.74 2.67
N ALA A 79 -21.07 -0.47 2.52
CA ALA A 79 -22.43 -0.71 2.02
C ALA A 79 -23.51 -0.15 2.96
N GLU A 80 -23.25 -0.11 4.27
CA GLU A 80 -24.08 0.57 5.28
C GLU A 80 -23.85 2.09 5.35
N ALA A 81 -23.24 2.67 4.32
CA ALA A 81 -22.89 4.09 4.22
C ALA A 81 -21.94 4.57 5.33
N GLY A 82 -21.04 3.70 5.79
CA GLY A 82 -20.05 4.05 6.81
C GLY A 82 -20.66 4.26 8.19
N ASN A 83 -21.66 3.45 8.57
CA ASN A 83 -22.28 3.53 9.88
C ASN A 83 -21.25 3.31 11.00
N GLU A 84 -20.69 4.40 11.52
CA GLU A 84 -19.61 4.38 12.52
C GLU A 84 -19.99 3.66 13.82
N ALA A 85 -21.29 3.54 14.10
CA ALA A 85 -21.79 2.78 15.25
C ALA A 85 -21.64 1.26 15.07
N ALA A 86 -21.53 0.77 13.83
CA ALA A 86 -21.27 -0.63 13.50
C ALA A 86 -19.78 -0.95 13.37
N ALA A 87 -18.91 0.06 13.22
CA ALA A 87 -17.47 -0.12 13.12
C ALA A 87 -16.84 -0.44 14.49
N ASN A 88 -16.12 -1.55 14.57
CA ASN A 88 -15.22 -1.83 15.69
C ASN A 88 -13.90 -1.07 15.55
N ASP A 89 -13.05 -1.10 16.58
CA ASP A 89 -11.81 -0.31 16.59
C ASP A 89 -10.84 -0.71 15.45
N ASP A 90 -10.75 -2.01 15.13
CA ASP A 90 -9.93 -2.52 14.02
C ASP A 90 -10.42 -2.02 12.66
N MET A 91 -11.74 -1.94 12.45
CA MET A 91 -12.33 -1.40 11.22
C MET A 91 -12.05 0.10 11.09
N ARG A 92 -12.10 0.84 12.20
CA ARG A 92 -11.77 2.27 12.21
C ARG A 92 -10.30 2.50 11.85
N GLU A 93 -9.40 1.65 12.33
CA GLU A 93 -7.97 1.73 12.00
C GLU A 93 -7.73 1.55 10.49
N VAL A 94 -8.38 0.56 9.87
CA VAL A 94 -8.32 0.35 8.42
C VAL A 94 -8.94 1.52 7.64
N CYS A 95 -10.07 2.08 8.09
CA CYS A 95 -10.66 3.28 7.47
C CYS A 95 -9.72 4.49 7.58
N ASN A 96 -9.09 4.71 8.74
CA ASN A 96 -8.12 5.79 8.92
C ASN A 96 -6.91 5.62 7.99
N TYR A 97 -6.46 4.37 7.77
CA TYR A 97 -5.41 4.07 6.80
C TYR A 97 -5.83 4.46 5.38
N LEU A 98 -7.05 4.13 4.98
CA LEU A 98 -7.61 4.49 3.67
C LEU A 98 -7.73 6.00 3.48
N ASP A 99 -8.15 6.73 4.52
CA ASP A 99 -8.29 8.19 4.48
C ASP A 99 -6.95 8.92 4.41
N ALA A 100 -5.86 8.27 4.82
CA ALA A 100 -4.50 8.84 4.78
C ALA A 100 -3.79 8.66 3.43
N LEU A 101 -4.36 7.88 2.51
CA LEU A 101 -3.78 7.47 1.22
C LEU A 101 -4.21 8.40 0.08
#